data_AF-A0A958UIT0-F1
#
_entry.id   AF-A0A958UIT0-F1
#
_cell.length_a   1.000
_cell.length_b   1.000
_cell.length_c   1.000
_cell.angle_alpha   90.00
_cell.angle_beta   90.00
_cell.angle_gamma   90.00
#
_symmetry.space_group_name_H-M   'P 1'
#
loop_
_entity.id
_entity.type
_entity.pdbx_description
1 polymer ?
#
loop_
_entity_poly.entity_id
_entity_poly.type
_entity_poly.pdbx_seq_one_letter_code
_entity_poly.pdbx_strand_id
1 'polypeptide(L)'
;MMYTIPSHLPDMPIYKKALEIFSLSRKISTYLNYDLSHLLIDGKEDQNIYFSGDIVQQSESLVPEIIKAEAEIYSENRHKHAASVRRLTNLLYKNCARLEQSNSNGKDFIPILKKELKIFRKLQRNWMLTL
;
A
#
# COMPACT_ATOMS: atom_id res chain seq x y z
N MET A 1 -1.04 -2.41 -23.90
CA MET A 1 -1.52 -3.80 -23.76
C MET A 1 -2.49 -3.83 -22.60
N MET A 2 -3.74 -4.27 -22.82
CA MET A 2 -4.60 -4.67 -21.72
C MET A 2 -4.07 -6.01 -21.20
N TYR A 3 -3.47 -6.02 -20.02
CA TYR A 3 -3.11 -7.28 -19.37
C TYR A 3 -4.42 -7.99 -19.03
N THR A 4 -4.71 -9.11 -19.69
CA THR A 4 -5.81 -9.99 -19.27
C THR A 4 -5.44 -10.53 -17.90
N ILE A 5 -6.30 -10.29 -16.91
CA ILE A 5 -6.08 -10.75 -15.54
C ILE A 5 -6.02 -12.28 -15.56
N PRO A 6 -4.91 -12.91 -15.12
CA PRO A 6 -4.83 -14.36 -15.02
C PRO A 6 -5.97 -14.92 -14.17
N SER A 7 -6.57 -16.03 -14.58
CA SER A 7 -7.79 -16.57 -13.95
C SER A 7 -7.60 -16.97 -12.48
N HIS A 8 -6.39 -17.35 -12.08
CA HIS A 8 -6.06 -17.70 -10.69
C HIS A 8 -5.81 -16.49 -9.79
N LEU A 9 -5.59 -15.31 -10.38
CA LEU A 9 -5.13 -14.12 -9.66
C LEU A 9 -6.13 -13.60 -8.61
N PRO A 10 -7.46 -13.59 -8.87
CA PRO A 10 -8.45 -13.23 -7.86
C PRO A 10 -8.40 -14.11 -6.61
N ASP A 11 -7.93 -15.36 -6.73
CA ASP A 11 -7.86 -16.31 -5.61
C ASP A 11 -6.56 -16.26 -4.82
N MET A 12 -5.53 -15.60 -5.34
CA MET A 12 -4.24 -15.48 -4.69
C MET A 12 -4.35 -14.70 -3.37
N PRO A 13 -3.85 -15.25 -2.25
CA PRO A 13 -3.89 -14.56 -0.96
C PRO A 13 -3.22 -13.18 -0.98
N ILE A 14 -2.10 -13.03 -1.71
CA ILE A 14 -1.41 -11.74 -1.82
C ILE A 14 -2.27 -10.70 -2.53
N TYR A 15 -3.00 -11.09 -3.57
CA TYR A 15 -3.87 -10.19 -4.34
C TYR A 15 -5.05 -9.70 -3.49
N LYS A 16 -5.78 -10.63 -2.85
CA LYS A 16 -6.87 -10.29 -1.92
C LYS A 16 -6.37 -9.36 -0.82
N LYS A 17 -5.18 -9.64 -0.27
CA LYS A 17 -4.59 -8.83 0.78
C LYS A 17 -4.17 -7.43 0.33
N ALA A 18 -3.69 -7.28 -0.90
CA ALA A 18 -3.38 -5.96 -1.48
C ALA A 18 -4.64 -5.08 -1.59
N LEU A 19 -5.77 -5.67 -2.03
CA LEU A 19 -7.07 -4.97 -2.09
C LEU A 19 -7.56 -4.53 -0.71
N GLU A 20 -7.43 -5.40 0.30
CA GLU A 20 -7.77 -5.05 1.69
C GLU A 20 -6.92 -3.89 2.21
N ILE A 21 -5.60 -3.93 1.96
CA ILE A 21 -4.67 -2.85 2.35
C ILE A 21 -5.06 -1.54 1.67
N PHE A 22 -5.40 -1.56 0.38
CA PHE A 22 -5.84 -0.36 -0.33
C PHE A 22 -7.14 0.21 0.25
N SER A 23 -8.13 -0.65 0.48
CA SER A 23 -9.41 -0.26 1.10
C SER A 23 -9.20 0.36 2.50
N LEU A 24 -8.35 -0.26 3.32
CA LEU A 24 -8.01 0.27 4.65
C LEU A 24 -7.25 1.59 4.57
N SER A 25 -6.25 1.69 3.69
CA SER A 25 -5.45 2.90 3.50
C SER A 25 -6.32 4.09 3.09
N ARG A 26 -7.30 3.87 2.19
CA ARG A 26 -8.27 4.89 1.82
C ARG A 26 -9.10 5.37 3.00
N LYS A 27 -9.67 4.45 3.79
CA LYS A 27 -10.49 4.80 4.96
C LYS A 27 -9.69 5.62 5.99
N ILE A 28 -8.45 5.19 6.26
CA ILE A 28 -7.55 5.91 7.17
C ILE A 28 -7.22 7.30 6.62
N SER A 29 -6.85 7.41 5.34
CA SER A 29 -6.56 8.69 4.70
C SER A 29 -7.76 9.64 4.73
N THR A 30 -8.98 9.15 4.50
CA THR A 30 -10.21 9.96 4.64
C THR A 30 -10.36 10.51 6.05
N TYR A 31 -10.10 9.70 7.09
CA TYR A 31 -10.18 10.16 8.47
C TYR A 31 -9.09 11.19 8.80
N LEU A 32 -7.83 10.90 8.44
CA LEU A 32 -6.70 11.80 8.62
C LEU A 32 -6.91 13.14 7.90
N ASN A 33 -7.58 13.15 6.75
CA ASN A 33 -7.84 14.37 5.99
C ASN A 33 -8.69 15.37 6.78
N TYR A 34 -9.66 14.91 7.58
CA TYR A 34 -10.46 15.79 8.43
C TYR A 34 -9.59 16.56 9.44
N ASP A 35 -8.58 15.91 10.01
CA ASP A 35 -7.72 16.54 11.02
C ASP A 35 -6.58 17.37 10.40
N LEU A 36 -6.06 16.93 9.25
CA LEU A 36 -4.79 17.44 8.68
C LEU A 36 -4.96 18.38 7.47
N SER A 37 -6.18 18.55 6.93
CA SER A 37 -6.40 19.39 5.73
C SER A 37 -6.49 20.89 6.02
N HIS A 38 -6.68 21.28 7.27
CA HIS A 38 -6.73 22.68 7.66
C HIS A 38 -5.34 23.32 7.63
N LEU A 39 -5.29 24.59 7.24
CA LEU A 39 -4.06 25.38 7.38
C LEU A 39 -3.74 25.60 8.86
N LEU A 40 -2.46 25.54 9.18
CA LEU A 40 -1.91 25.94 10.47
C LEU A 40 -2.08 27.45 10.67
N ILE A 41 -1.84 27.91 11.90
CA ILE A 41 -1.95 29.33 12.29
C ILE A 41 -1.04 30.23 11.44
N ASP A 42 0.09 29.72 10.96
CA ASP A 42 1.03 30.44 10.10
C ASP A 42 0.67 30.36 8.59
N GLY A 43 -0.49 29.78 8.25
CA GLY A 43 -0.99 29.64 6.89
C GLY A 43 -0.37 28.48 6.10
N LYS A 44 0.50 27.66 6.70
CA LYS A 44 1.07 26.48 6.05
C LYS A 44 0.19 25.25 6.20
N GLU A 45 0.34 24.28 5.32
CA GLU A 45 -0.30 22.97 5.44
C GLU A 45 0.42 22.07 6.46
N ASP A 46 -0.31 21.16 7.09
CA ASP A 46 0.31 20.07 7.86
C ASP A 46 0.98 19.07 6.90
N GLN A 47 2.30 18.92 6.97
CA GLN A 47 3.05 18.04 6.08
C GLN A 47 2.61 16.57 6.14
N ASN A 48 1.99 16.14 7.24
CA ASN A 48 1.49 14.77 7.39
C ASN A 48 0.34 14.46 6.43
N ILE A 49 -0.36 15.48 5.91
CA ILE A 49 -1.44 15.27 4.93
C ILE A 49 -0.93 14.54 3.68
N TYR A 50 0.30 14.83 3.25
CA TYR A 50 0.93 14.22 2.09
C TYR A 50 1.21 12.73 2.31
N PHE A 51 1.64 12.35 3.52
CA PHE A 51 1.84 10.94 3.85
C PHE A 51 0.53 10.16 3.85
N SER A 52 -0.61 10.81 4.16
CA SER A 52 -1.93 10.21 4.03
C SER A 52 -2.28 9.90 2.57
N GLY A 53 -1.92 10.79 1.64
CA GLY A 53 -2.09 10.57 0.21
C GLY A 53 -1.15 9.48 -0.32
N ASP A 54 0.11 9.49 0.14
CA ASP A 54 1.09 8.49 -0.25
C ASP A 54 0.65 7.06 0.12
N ILE A 55 0.07 6.83 1.31
CA ILE A 55 -0.37 5.47 1.67
C ILE A 55 -1.47 4.96 0.75
N VAL A 56 -2.32 5.85 0.23
CA VAL A 56 -3.36 5.49 -0.75
C VAL A 56 -2.71 5.16 -2.10
N GLN A 57 -1.90 6.07 -2.62
CA GLN A 57 -1.25 5.90 -3.93
C GLN A 57 -0.35 4.66 -3.99
N GLN A 58 0.40 4.39 -2.92
CA GLN A 58 1.32 3.24 -2.86
C GLN A 58 0.57 1.92 -2.67
N SER A 59 -0.52 1.91 -1.90
CA SER A 59 -1.33 0.69 -1.71
C SER A 59 -2.12 0.34 -2.95
N GLU A 60 -2.66 1.33 -3.66
CA GLU A 60 -3.31 1.17 -4.97
C GLU A 60 -2.37 0.51 -5.99
N SER A 61 -1.09 0.91 -5.96
CA SER A 61 -0.06 0.43 -6.89
C SER A 61 0.37 -1.02 -6.64
N LEU A 62 0.03 -1.64 -5.50
CA LEU A 62 0.40 -3.03 -5.20
C LEU A 62 -0.23 -4.02 -6.20
N VAL A 63 -1.52 -3.87 -6.47
CA VAL A 63 -2.26 -4.79 -7.34
C VAL A 63 -1.75 -4.78 -8.78
N PRO A 64 -1.57 -3.61 -9.44
CA PRO A 64 -1.00 -3.57 -10.78
C PRO A 64 0.37 -4.25 -10.89
N GLU A 65 1.25 -4.09 -9.90
CA GLU A 65 2.57 -4.74 -9.94
C GLU A 65 2.48 -6.26 -9.71
N ILE A 66 1.54 -6.75 -8.89
CA ILE A 66 1.27 -8.19 -8.78
C ILE A 66 0.75 -8.76 -10.11
N ILE A 67 -0.21 -8.08 -10.76
CA ILE A 67 -0.75 -8.50 -12.07
C ILE A 67 0.36 -8.57 -13.11
N LYS A 68 1.22 -7.54 -13.19
CA LYS A 68 2.34 -7.53 -14.13
C LYS A 68 3.34 -8.65 -13.86
N ALA A 69 3.65 -8.93 -12.58
CA ALA A 69 4.54 -10.04 -12.24
C ALA A 69 3.96 -11.40 -12.66
N GLU A 70 2.66 -11.62 -12.48
CA GLU A 70 1.98 -12.88 -12.84
C GLU A 70 1.75 -13.05 -14.36
N ALA A 71 1.53 -11.95 -15.08
CA ALA A 71 1.27 -11.98 -16.52
C ALA A 71 2.54 -12.10 -17.37
N GLU A 72 3.70 -11.90 -16.78
CA GLU A 72 4.97 -11.82 -17.49
C GLU A 72 5.54 -13.22 -17.83
N ILE A 73 6.10 -13.33 -19.03
CA ILE A 73 6.66 -14.59 -19.55
C ILE A 73 8.07 -14.80 -19.01
N TYR A 74 8.88 -13.74 -19.00
CA TYR A 74 10.29 -13.82 -18.64
C TYR A 74 10.51 -13.65 -17.13
N SER A 75 11.20 -14.60 -16.51
CA SER A 75 11.45 -14.60 -15.06
C SER A 75 12.09 -13.31 -14.55
N GLU A 76 13.02 -12.71 -15.30
CA GLU A 76 13.65 -11.44 -14.91
C GLU A 76 12.62 -10.32 -14.72
N ASN A 77 11.69 -10.17 -15.66
CA ASN A 77 10.65 -9.15 -15.61
C ASN A 77 9.63 -9.47 -14.48
N ARG A 78 9.33 -10.75 -14.20
CA ARG A 78 8.53 -11.13 -13.01
C ARG A 78 9.18 -10.63 -11.73
N HIS A 79 10.47 -10.88 -11.58
CA HIS A 79 11.27 -10.48 -10.41
C HIS A 79 11.39 -8.96 -10.28
N LYS A 80 11.45 -8.23 -11.40
CA LYS A 80 11.41 -6.77 -11.43
C LYS A 80 10.10 -6.23 -10.82
N HIS A 81 8.95 -6.75 -11.25
CA HIS A 81 7.66 -6.36 -10.69
C HIS A 81 7.49 -6.79 -9.23
N ALA A 82 7.96 -7.99 -8.86
CA ALA A 82 8.00 -8.41 -7.46
C ALA A 82 8.87 -7.50 -6.58
N ALA A 83 10.00 -6.99 -7.11
CA ALA A 83 10.82 -6.00 -6.44
C ALA A 83 10.10 -4.66 -6.27
N SER A 84 9.28 -4.23 -7.24
CA SER A 84 8.39 -3.08 -7.10
C SER A 84 7.38 -3.26 -5.97
N VAL A 85 6.72 -4.41 -5.88
CA VAL A 85 5.80 -4.75 -4.77
C VAL A 85 6.51 -4.65 -3.41
N ARG A 86 7.73 -5.18 -3.31
CA ARG A 86 8.57 -5.07 -2.11
C ARG A 86 8.89 -3.62 -1.76
N ARG A 87 9.26 -2.81 -2.75
CA ARG A 87 9.56 -1.38 -2.55
C ARG A 87 8.33 -0.62 -2.07
N LEU A 88 7.19 -0.80 -2.72
CA LEU A 88 5.91 -0.19 -2.33
C LEU A 88 5.53 -0.56 -0.90
N THR A 89 5.66 -1.83 -0.53
CA THR A 89 5.41 -2.30 0.84
C THR A 89 6.32 -1.61 1.86
N ASN A 90 7.60 -1.43 1.55
CA ASN A 90 8.52 -0.71 2.44
C ASN A 90 8.17 0.79 2.57
N LEU A 91 7.76 1.43 1.48
CA LEU A 91 7.30 2.82 1.49
C LEU A 91 6.04 2.97 2.35
N LEU A 92 5.09 2.05 2.23
CA LEU A 92 3.88 2.02 3.06
C LEU A 92 4.24 1.95 4.55
N TYR A 93 5.17 1.07 4.95
CA TYR A 93 5.65 1.02 6.34
C TYR A 93 6.26 2.34 6.81
N LYS A 94 7.09 2.98 5.96
CA LYS A 94 7.74 4.25 6.28
C LYS A 94 6.71 5.36 6.49
N ASN A 95 5.70 5.42 5.62
CA ASN A 95 4.65 6.42 5.71
C ASN A 95 3.70 6.15 6.88
N CYS A 96 3.40 4.88 7.21
CA CYS A 96 2.73 4.54 8.46
C CYS A 96 3.51 5.06 9.68
N ALA A 97 4.82 4.82 9.75
CA ALA A 97 5.64 5.28 10.88
C ALA A 97 5.66 6.82 11.02
N ARG A 98 5.58 7.56 9.91
CA ARG A 98 5.44 9.02 9.92
C ARG A 98 4.08 9.45 10.43
N LEU A 99 3.00 8.82 9.94
CA LEU A 99 1.63 9.12 10.34
C LEU A 99 1.33 8.79 11.81
N GLU A 100 2.02 7.82 12.41
CA GLU A 100 1.93 7.56 13.87
C GLU A 100 2.37 8.77 14.70
N GLN A 101 3.16 9.68 14.15
CA GLN A 101 3.64 10.89 14.81
C GLN A 101 2.76 12.13 14.50
N SER A 102 1.74 11.98 13.65
CA SER A 102 0.86 13.09 13.29
C SER A 102 -0.01 13.57 14.46
N ASN A 103 -0.49 14.80 14.36
CA ASN A 103 -1.43 15.38 15.32
C ASN A 103 -2.87 15.14 14.88
N SER A 104 -3.24 13.86 14.73
CA SER A 104 -4.59 13.44 14.32
C SER A 104 -5.04 12.26 15.17
N ASN A 105 -6.33 12.17 15.47
CA ASN A 105 -6.92 10.98 16.11
C ASN A 105 -6.91 9.79 15.13
N GLY A 106 -6.85 10.06 13.83
CA GLY A 106 -6.75 9.04 12.79
C GLY A 106 -5.48 8.19 12.87
N LYS A 107 -4.44 8.67 13.58
CA LYS A 107 -3.22 7.90 13.80
C LYS A 107 -3.44 6.61 14.58
N ASP A 108 -4.51 6.53 15.38
CA ASP A 108 -4.86 5.34 16.16
C ASP A 108 -5.24 4.14 15.27
N PHE A 109 -5.59 4.38 14.01
CA PHE A 109 -5.84 3.33 13.02
C PHE A 109 -4.57 2.86 12.30
N ILE A 110 -3.45 3.59 12.37
CA ILE A 110 -2.20 3.23 11.70
C ILE A 110 -1.61 1.90 12.20
N PRO A 111 -1.65 1.57 13.52
CA PRO A 111 -1.25 0.26 14.00
C PRO A 111 -2.01 -0.90 13.34
N ILE A 112 -3.28 -0.70 12.99
CA ILE A 112 -4.10 -1.69 12.28
C ILE A 112 -3.53 -1.90 10.87
N LEU A 113 -3.27 -0.82 10.13
CA LEU A 113 -2.66 -0.91 8.79
C LEU A 113 -1.29 -1.60 8.83
N LYS A 114 -0.44 -1.30 9.83
CA LYS A 114 0.85 -1.98 10.02
C LYS A 114 0.70 -3.47 10.29
N LYS A 115 -0.33 -3.89 11.04
CA LYS A 115 -0.64 -5.31 11.26
C LYS A 115 -1.01 -6.00 9.94
N GLU A 116 -1.83 -5.36 9.11
CA GLU A 116 -2.20 -5.88 7.80
C GLU A 116 -1.00 -5.95 6.84
N LEU A 117 -0.13 -4.94 6.84
CA LEU A 117 1.13 -4.94 6.09
C LEU A 117 2.10 -6.04 6.58
N LYS A 118 2.03 -6.44 7.85
CA LYS A 118 2.86 -7.54 8.38
C LYS A 118 2.41 -8.88 7.85
N ILE A 119 1.09 -9.07 7.73
CA ILE A 119 0.51 -10.26 7.09
C ILE A 119 0.87 -10.25 5.61
N PHE A 120 0.67 -9.12 4.92
CA PHE A 120 1.01 -8.99 3.50
C PHE A 120 2.47 -9.30 3.22
N ARG A 121 3.42 -8.84 4.05
CA ARG A 121 4.85 -9.13 3.85
C ARG A 121 5.17 -10.63 3.94
N LYS A 122 4.42 -11.40 4.73
CA LYS A 122 4.55 -12.87 4.76
C LYS A 122 4.03 -13.49 3.47
N LEU A 123 2.83 -13.08 3.04
CA LEU A 123 2.24 -13.53 1.77
C LEU A 123 3.13 -13.18 0.58
N GLN A 124 3.69 -11.97 0.56
CA GLN A 124 4.63 -11.50 -0.44
C GLN A 124 5.88 -12.38 -0.51
N ARG A 125 6.47 -12.76 0.62
CA ARG A 125 7.65 -13.65 0.62
C ARG A 125 7.31 -15.01 0.04
N ASN A 126 6.19 -15.60 0.43
CA ASN A 126 5.76 -16.91 -0.07
C ASN A 126 5.45 -16.85 -1.57
N TRP A 127 4.76 -15.80 -2.01
CA TRP A 127 4.46 -15.54 -3.41
C TRP A 127 5.73 -15.35 -4.26
N MET A 128 6.74 -14.64 -3.75
CA MET A 128 8.00 -14.48 -4.48
C MET A 128 8.75 -15.80 -4.72
N LEU A 129 8.45 -16.86 -3.96
CA LEU A 129 9.03 -18.19 -4.19
C LEU A 129 8.31 -18.96 -5.32
N THR A 130 7.17 -18.47 -5.81
CA THR A 130 6.38 -19.09 -6.88
C THR A 130 6.59 -18.45 -8.24
N LEU A 131 7.38 -17.37 -8.34
CA LEU A 131 7.62 -16.60 -9.57
C LEU A 131 8.80 -17.13 -10.39
#